data_AF-A0A2K5XEU6-F1
#
_entry.id   AF-A0A2K5XEU6-F1
#
_cell.length_a   1.000
_cell.length_b   1.000
_cell.length_c   1.000
_cell.angle_alpha   90.00
_cell.angle_beta   90.00
_cell.angle_gamma   90.00
#
_symmetry.space_group_name_H-M   'P 1'
#
loop_
_entity.id
_entity.type
_entity.pdbx_description
1 polymer ?
#
loop_
_entity_poly.entity_id
_entity_poly.type
_entity_poly.pdbx_seq_one_letter_code
_entity_poly.pdbx_strand_id
1 'polypeptide(L)'
;MKISWRRGDFHGQFFYRTRPAFIHKDYSNRLFLNWTEGQDRGLLRIWNLRKEDQSVYFCRVELDTRRSGRQQWQSTEGTKLTITQAVTTTTTWRPSSATTTAGLRVTEGKGHSESWHLSLDTAISVALAVAVLKTVTLGLLCLLRWKRRKDSRAPSSDFRPTGCGETGCVLAPEDVL
;
A
#
# COMPACT_ATOMS: atom_id res chain seq x y z
N MET A 1 17.80 -13.97 1.09
CA MET A 1 17.13 -12.65 1.19
C MET A 1 17.87 -11.73 2.17
N LYS A 2 18.05 -10.45 1.83
CA LYS A 2 18.61 -9.42 2.71
C LYS A 2 17.58 -8.29 2.80
N ILE A 3 17.27 -7.86 4.02
CA ILE A 3 16.33 -6.77 4.28
C ILE A 3 17.12 -5.70 5.02
N SER A 4 16.95 -4.46 4.59
CA SER A 4 17.66 -3.32 5.15
C SER A 4 16.76 -2.10 5.12
N TRP A 5 16.99 -1.19 6.07
CA TRP A 5 16.27 0.07 6.14
C TRP A 5 17.26 1.22 6.24
N ARG A 6 16.98 2.27 5.45
CA ARG A 6 17.69 3.54 5.46
C ARG A 6 16.82 4.62 6.07
N ARG A 7 17.47 5.66 6.56
CA ARG A 7 16.84 6.83 7.17
C ARG A 7 17.36 8.12 6.53
N GLY A 8 16.49 9.11 6.43
CA GLY A 8 16.79 10.45 5.93
C GLY A 8 16.53 10.54 4.43
N ASP A 9 17.39 9.89 3.65
CA ASP A 9 17.41 9.98 2.19
C ASP A 9 17.32 8.61 1.52
N PHE A 10 16.94 8.59 0.24
CA PHE A 10 16.93 7.36 -0.58
C PHE A 10 18.32 6.68 -0.60
N HIS A 11 19.40 7.46 -0.61
CA HIS A 11 20.77 6.96 -0.47
C HIS A 11 21.35 7.12 0.96
N GLY A 12 20.51 7.45 1.94
CA GLY A 12 20.90 7.71 3.32
C GLY A 12 21.47 6.49 4.04
N GLN A 13 21.98 6.69 5.25
CA GLN A 13 22.64 5.62 5.99
C GLN A 13 21.68 4.50 6.37
N PHE A 14 22.17 3.26 6.35
CA PHE A 14 21.44 2.14 6.91
C PHE A 14 21.38 2.28 8.42
N PHE A 15 20.20 2.12 9.02
CA PHE A 15 20.07 1.99 10.48
C PHE A 15 19.72 0.55 10.90
N TYR A 16 19.34 -0.30 9.94
CA TYR A 16 19.03 -1.70 10.14
C TYR A 16 19.41 -2.54 8.92
N ARG A 17 20.02 -3.70 9.13
CA ARG A 17 20.25 -4.74 8.11
C ARG A 17 20.14 -6.13 8.72
N THR A 18 19.54 -7.08 8.01
CA THR A 18 19.49 -8.49 8.43
C THR A 18 20.79 -9.24 8.16
N ARG A 19 21.47 -8.95 7.03
CA ARG A 19 22.68 -9.66 6.58
C ARG A 19 23.67 -8.70 5.88
N PRO A 20 24.90 -8.53 6.41
CA PRO A 20 25.28 -8.87 7.78
C PRO A 20 24.39 -8.14 8.79
N ALA A 21 24.16 -8.76 9.95
CA ALA A 21 23.31 -8.19 10.98
C ALA A 21 23.89 -6.85 11.45
N PHE A 22 23.07 -5.81 11.43
CA PHE A 22 23.49 -4.48 11.84
C PHE A 22 22.29 -3.69 12.37
N ILE A 23 22.49 -3.05 13.52
CA ILE A 23 21.55 -2.11 14.12
C ILE A 23 22.35 -0.88 14.52
N HIS A 24 21.90 0.30 14.09
CA HIS A 24 22.51 1.56 14.50
C HIS A 24 22.25 1.81 15.99
N LYS A 25 23.25 2.38 16.68
CA LYS A 25 23.25 2.55 18.15
C LYS A 25 21.99 3.25 18.70
N ASP A 26 21.44 4.21 17.97
CA ASP A 26 20.24 4.97 18.38
C ASP A 26 18.97 4.08 18.40
N TYR A 27 19.03 2.94 17.74
CA TYR A 27 17.93 1.98 17.61
C TYR A 27 18.18 0.67 18.36
N SER A 28 19.31 0.57 19.07
CA SER A 28 19.63 -0.59 19.90
C SER A 28 18.49 -0.92 20.84
N ASN A 29 18.06 -2.18 20.85
CA ASN A 29 16.96 -2.71 21.66
C ASN A 29 15.58 -2.03 21.44
N ARG A 30 15.42 -1.25 20.35
CA ARG A 30 14.14 -0.63 19.98
C ARG A 30 13.60 -1.13 18.65
N LEU A 31 14.29 -2.05 17.96
CA LEU A 31 13.86 -2.58 16.67
C LEU A 31 13.41 -4.03 16.77
N PHE A 32 12.34 -4.33 16.06
CA PHE A 32 11.90 -5.70 15.82
C PHE A 32 11.46 -5.87 14.37
N LEU A 33 12.07 -6.82 13.66
CA LEU A 33 11.62 -7.22 12.33
C LEU A 33 10.68 -8.42 12.46
N ASN A 34 9.43 -8.23 12.06
CA ASN A 34 8.49 -9.33 11.87
C ASN A 34 8.55 -9.78 10.41
N TRP A 35 9.42 -10.74 10.10
CA TRP A 35 9.49 -11.39 8.80
C TRP A 35 10.16 -12.76 8.95
N THR A 36 9.58 -13.75 8.31
CA THR A 36 10.15 -15.11 8.21
C THR A 36 10.40 -15.45 6.74
N GLU A 37 11.41 -16.27 6.49
CA GLU A 37 11.72 -16.74 5.14
C GLU A 37 10.51 -17.45 4.49
N GLY A 38 10.23 -17.10 3.24
CA GLY A 38 9.03 -17.56 2.50
C GLY A 38 7.83 -16.61 2.57
N GLN A 39 7.82 -15.63 3.48
CA GLN A 39 6.78 -14.59 3.51
C GLN A 39 7.05 -13.51 2.46
N ASP A 40 5.98 -13.04 1.83
CA ASP A 40 5.96 -11.93 0.88
C ASP A 40 5.89 -10.54 1.57
N ARG A 41 5.52 -10.52 2.86
CA ARG A 41 5.36 -9.31 3.66
C ARG A 41 6.14 -9.39 4.95
N GLY A 42 6.70 -8.27 5.36
CA GLY A 42 7.36 -8.10 6.65
C GLY A 42 7.17 -6.69 7.18
N LEU A 43 7.34 -6.51 8.48
CA LEU A 43 7.17 -5.22 9.14
C LEU A 43 8.30 -4.94 10.12
N LEU A 44 8.89 -3.75 10.05
CA LEU A 44 9.85 -3.27 11.04
C LEU A 44 9.11 -2.42 12.08
N ARG A 45 9.16 -2.83 13.34
CA ARG A 45 8.66 -2.04 14.48
C ARG A 45 9.80 -1.26 15.12
N ILE A 46 9.52 0.00 15.44
CA ILE A 46 10.38 0.87 16.24
C ILE A 46 9.64 1.17 17.55
N TRP A 47 10.21 0.77 18.68
CA TRP A 47 9.66 1.01 20.02
C TRP A 47 10.20 2.31 20.62
N ASN A 48 9.46 2.86 21.59
CA ASN A 48 9.82 4.06 22.33
C ASN A 48 10.25 5.20 21.39
N LEU A 49 9.39 5.52 20.43
CA LEU A 49 9.63 6.59 19.45
C LEU A 49 9.95 7.91 20.15
N ARG A 50 11.01 8.57 19.69
CA ARG A 50 11.48 9.86 20.20
C ARG A 50 11.36 10.93 19.12
N LYS A 51 11.39 12.20 19.51
CA LYS A 51 11.29 13.30 18.53
C LYS A 51 12.39 13.22 17.46
N GLU A 52 13.57 12.75 17.85
CA GLU A 52 14.73 12.55 16.99
C GLU A 52 14.58 11.34 16.06
N ASP A 53 13.52 10.53 16.16
CA ASP A 53 13.23 9.45 15.20
C ASP A 53 12.42 9.97 14.00
N GLN A 54 11.99 11.24 13.99
CA GLN A 54 11.34 11.84 12.83
C GLN A 54 12.26 11.82 11.61
N SER A 55 11.77 11.26 10.52
CA SER A 55 12.53 11.14 9.27
C SER A 55 11.69 10.53 8.14
N VAL A 56 12.31 10.36 6.98
CA VAL A 56 11.81 9.48 5.92
C VAL A 56 12.59 8.16 5.98
N TYR A 57 11.87 7.04 5.91
CA TYR A 57 12.42 5.70 6.04
C TYR A 57 12.27 4.92 4.74
N PHE A 58 13.35 4.28 4.28
CA PHE A 58 13.37 3.56 3.00
C PHE A 58 13.71 2.09 3.22
N CYS A 59 12.77 1.21 2.92
CA CYS A 59 13.00 -0.23 2.90
C CYS A 59 13.75 -0.63 1.62
N ARG A 60 14.76 -1.49 1.77
CA ARG A 60 15.48 -2.15 0.67
C ARG A 60 15.53 -3.65 0.90
N VAL A 61 15.05 -4.39 -0.09
CA VAL A 61 15.06 -5.85 -0.15
C VAL A 61 16.00 -6.28 -1.26
N GLU A 62 16.85 -7.26 -0.97
CA GLU A 62 17.72 -7.88 -1.94
C GLU A 62 17.57 -9.40 -1.93
N LEU A 63 17.57 -9.98 -3.12
CA LEU A 63 17.45 -11.41 -3.33
C LEU A 63 18.51 -11.87 -4.32
N ASP A 64 19.30 -12.86 -3.92
CA ASP A 64 20.21 -13.55 -4.83
C ASP A 64 19.44 -14.73 -5.43
N THR A 65 19.21 -14.70 -6.75
CA THR A 65 18.50 -15.72 -7.51
C THR A 65 19.46 -16.47 -8.42
N ARG A 66 19.22 -17.77 -8.65
CA ARG A 66 20.08 -18.57 -9.54
C ARG A 66 20.06 -18.09 -11.00
N ARG A 67 18.90 -17.65 -11.49
CA ARG A 67 18.71 -17.26 -12.90
C ARG A 67 19.05 -15.80 -13.17
N SER A 68 18.68 -14.90 -12.25
CA SER A 68 18.78 -13.44 -12.48
C SER A 68 19.87 -12.79 -11.63
N GLY A 69 20.68 -13.58 -10.91
CA GLY A 69 21.68 -13.06 -9.98
C GLY A 69 21.04 -12.23 -8.85
N ARG A 70 21.76 -11.20 -8.41
CA ARG A 70 21.32 -10.28 -7.34
C ARG A 70 20.29 -9.30 -7.86
N GLN A 71 19.09 -9.40 -7.29
CA GLN A 71 17.97 -8.48 -7.51
C GLN A 71 17.81 -7.58 -6.30
N GLN A 72 17.36 -6.35 -6.52
CA GLN A 72 17.22 -5.35 -5.48
C GLN A 72 16.00 -4.47 -5.74
N TRP A 73 15.20 -4.27 -4.71
CA TRP A 73 14.09 -3.34 -4.70
C TRP A 73 14.23 -2.41 -3.52
N GLN A 74 14.01 -1.13 -3.75
CA GLN A 74 14.05 -0.13 -2.71
C GLN A 74 12.84 0.78 -2.87
N SER A 75 12.16 1.09 -1.76
CA SER A 75 11.11 2.10 -1.76
C SER A 75 11.70 3.43 -2.24
N THR A 76 11.10 4.04 -3.26
CA THR A 76 11.58 5.29 -3.88
C THR A 76 11.19 6.52 -3.08
N GLU A 77 9.94 6.58 -2.62
CA GLU A 77 9.42 7.70 -1.83
C GLU A 77 9.73 7.54 -0.33
N GLY A 78 9.90 6.29 0.13
CA GLY A 78 10.03 5.97 1.54
C GLY A 78 8.73 6.17 2.32
N THR A 79 8.84 6.28 3.64
CA THR A 79 7.73 6.52 4.55
C THR A 79 8.11 7.62 5.54
N LYS A 80 7.37 8.72 5.52
CA LYS A 80 7.61 9.86 6.41
C LYS A 80 7.00 9.59 7.79
N LEU A 81 7.84 9.45 8.80
CA LEU A 81 7.44 9.33 10.20
C LEU A 81 7.43 10.71 10.87
N THR A 82 6.25 11.12 11.34
CA THR A 82 6.06 12.38 12.08
C THR A 82 5.63 12.07 13.51
N ILE A 83 6.34 12.63 14.49
CA ILE A 83 6.09 12.43 15.92
C ILE A 83 5.69 13.78 16.51
N THR A 84 4.45 13.87 16.96
CA THR A 84 3.88 15.03 17.64
C THR A 84 3.76 14.74 19.12
N GLN A 85 4.26 15.64 19.96
CA GLN A 85 4.03 15.55 21.40
C GLN A 85 2.61 16.03 21.68
N ALA A 86 1.86 15.28 22.48
CA ALA A 86 0.62 15.78 23.04
C ALA A 86 0.98 16.80 24.12
N VAL A 87 0.51 18.04 23.96
CA VAL A 87 0.61 19.05 25.04
C VAL A 87 -0.46 18.72 26.05
N THR A 88 -0.09 18.04 27.13
CA THR A 88 -0.97 17.90 28.28
C THR A 88 -0.87 19.21 29.07
N THR A 89 -1.82 20.13 28.90
CA THR A 89 -2.00 21.26 29.80
C THR A 89 -2.40 20.71 31.17
N THR A 90 -1.40 20.48 32.03
CA THR A 90 -1.61 20.18 33.44
C THR A 90 -2.07 21.47 34.11
N THR A 91 -3.39 21.68 34.21
CA THR A 91 -3.95 22.73 35.07
C THR A 91 -3.57 22.39 36.51
N THR A 92 -2.51 23.02 37.02
CA THR A 92 -2.18 23.01 38.45
C THR A 92 -3.32 23.69 39.19
N TRP A 93 -4.27 22.91 39.71
CA TRP A 93 -5.30 23.41 40.62
C TRP A 93 -4.64 23.81 41.94
N ARG A 94 -4.27 25.09 42.05
CA ARG A 94 -3.87 25.72 43.30
C ARG A 94 -5.16 26.14 44.00
N PRO A 95 -5.52 25.61 45.18
CA PRO A 95 -6.64 26.15 45.94
C PRO A 95 -6.18 27.52 46.47
N SER A 96 -6.66 28.60 45.86
CA SER A 96 -6.49 29.95 46.37
C SER A 96 -7.81 30.37 47.01
N SER A 97 -7.77 30.61 48.32
CA SER A 97 -8.88 31.04 49.14
C SER A 97 -9.55 32.31 48.59
N ALA A 98 -10.87 32.35 48.79
CA ALA A 98 -11.82 33.29 48.22
C ALA A 98 -11.54 34.78 48.47
N THR A 99 -11.87 35.61 47.48
CA THR A 99 -12.48 36.95 47.67
C THR A 99 -13.37 37.27 46.46
N THR A 100 -14.58 37.72 46.77
CA THR A 100 -15.77 37.86 45.92
C THR A 100 -15.73 39.07 44.98
N THR A 101 -16.56 39.00 43.94
CA THR A 101 -17.23 40.12 43.24
C THR A 101 -16.60 40.61 41.93
N ALA A 102 -17.14 40.12 40.80
CA ALA A 102 -17.81 40.91 39.75
C ALA A 102 -17.88 40.13 38.41
N GLY A 103 -19.06 40.08 37.79
CA GLY A 103 -19.19 39.86 36.35
C GLY A 103 -19.29 38.41 35.86
N LEU A 104 -20.42 37.76 36.14
CA LEU A 104 -20.88 36.58 35.40
C LEU A 104 -21.16 36.96 33.94
N ARG A 105 -20.21 36.64 33.04
CA ARG A 105 -20.51 36.25 31.65
C ARG A 105 -19.64 35.05 31.29
N VAL A 106 -20.19 33.88 31.56
CA VAL A 106 -19.74 32.62 30.98
C VAL A 106 -20.20 32.62 29.53
N THR A 107 -19.28 32.82 28.59
CA THR A 107 -19.53 32.37 27.21
C THR A 107 -19.21 30.88 27.19
N GLU A 108 -20.29 30.11 27.36
CA GLU A 108 -20.33 28.67 27.28
C GLU A 108 -19.65 28.17 26.01
N GLY A 109 -18.74 27.22 26.18
CA GLY A 109 -18.02 26.59 25.09
C GLY A 109 -19.00 25.88 24.16
N LYS A 110 -19.03 26.28 22.88
CA LYS A 110 -19.58 25.48 21.80
C LYS A 110 -18.60 24.36 21.48
N GLY A 111 -18.58 23.35 22.36
CA GLY A 111 -17.89 22.09 22.13
C GLY A 111 -18.51 21.37 20.94
N HIS A 112 -17.69 21.15 19.92
CA HIS A 112 -17.56 19.91 19.15
C HIS A 112 -18.81 19.00 19.09
N SER A 113 -19.57 19.06 17.99
CA SER A 113 -20.44 17.94 17.54
C SER A 113 -20.76 17.96 16.04
N GLU A 114 -19.95 18.61 15.19
CA GLU A 114 -20.24 18.69 13.74
C GLU A 114 -19.41 17.71 12.88
N SER A 115 -18.30 17.17 13.41
CA SER A 115 -17.38 16.31 12.63
C SER A 115 -17.93 14.91 12.33
N TRP A 116 -18.77 14.36 13.21
CA TRP A 116 -19.37 13.03 13.02
C TRP A 116 -20.45 13.03 11.94
N HIS A 117 -21.26 14.08 11.86
CA HIS A 117 -22.31 14.21 10.84
C HIS A 117 -21.70 14.35 9.44
N LEU A 118 -20.62 15.11 9.30
CA LEU A 118 -19.89 15.25 8.03
C LEU A 118 -19.28 13.92 7.56
N SER A 119 -18.74 13.10 8.46
CA SER A 119 -18.13 11.81 8.11
C SER A 119 -19.16 10.77 7.67
N LEU A 120 -20.29 10.66 8.38
CA LEU A 120 -21.35 9.70 8.06
C LEU A 120 -22.03 10.04 6.72
N ASP A 121 -22.39 11.31 6.52
CA ASP A 121 -23.08 11.77 5.32
C ASP A 121 -22.18 11.67 4.07
N THR A 122 -20.87 11.95 4.25
CA THR A 122 -19.85 11.72 3.20
C THR A 122 -19.69 10.23 2.90
N ALA A 123 -19.63 9.37 3.92
CA ALA A 123 -19.49 7.93 3.74
C ALA A 123 -20.69 7.31 3.00
N ILE A 124 -21.92 7.73 3.35
CA ILE A 124 -23.15 7.28 2.68
C ILE A 124 -23.15 7.74 1.22
N SER A 125 -22.80 9.00 0.96
CA SER A 125 -22.71 9.57 -0.40
C SER A 125 -21.70 8.82 -1.27
N VAL A 126 -20.52 8.52 -0.72
CA VAL A 126 -19.49 7.74 -1.43
C VAL A 126 -19.95 6.30 -1.67
N ALA A 127 -20.58 5.65 -0.69
CA ALA A 127 -21.08 4.29 -0.84
C ALA A 127 -22.14 4.17 -1.94
N LEU A 128 -23.07 5.14 -2.01
CA LEU A 128 -24.08 5.20 -3.07
C LEU A 128 -23.45 5.41 -4.45
N ALA A 129 -22.49 6.33 -4.57
CA ALA A 129 -21.78 6.58 -5.83
C ALA A 129 -21.04 5.32 -6.33
N VAL A 130 -20.38 4.59 -5.43
CA VAL A 130 -19.69 3.33 -5.76
C VAL A 130 -20.68 2.26 -6.19
N ALA A 131 -21.80 2.10 -5.49
CA ALA A 131 -22.83 1.12 -5.85
C ALA A 131 -23.41 1.39 -7.25
N VAL A 132 -23.75 2.66 -7.56
CA VAL A 132 -24.24 3.06 -8.89
C VAL A 132 -23.19 2.82 -9.98
N LEU A 133 -21.92 3.13 -9.72
CA LEU A 133 -20.86 2.88 -10.70
C LEU A 133 -20.71 1.39 -11.00
N LYS A 134 -20.82 0.53 -9.98
CA LYS A 134 -20.79 -0.94 -10.17
C LYS A 134 -21.98 -1.44 -10.97
N THR A 135 -23.19 -0.98 -10.70
CA THR A 135 -24.39 -1.43 -11.43
C THR A 135 -24.34 -0.99 -12.90
N VAL A 136 -23.92 0.25 -13.18
CA VAL A 136 -23.77 0.75 -14.56
C VAL A 136 -22.68 -0.03 -15.30
N THR A 137 -21.54 -0.28 -14.67
CA THR A 137 -20.43 -1.04 -15.30
C THR A 137 -20.83 -2.48 -15.61
N LEU A 138 -21.49 -3.16 -14.68
CA LEU A 138 -22.00 -4.52 -14.87
C LEU A 138 -23.08 -4.56 -15.96
N GLY A 139 -24.01 -3.61 -15.97
CA GLY A 139 -25.04 -3.48 -17.00
C GLY A 139 -24.43 -3.29 -18.39
N LEU A 140 -23.46 -2.39 -18.53
CA LEU A 140 -22.76 -2.15 -19.79
C LEU A 140 -21.99 -3.39 -20.26
N LEU A 141 -21.27 -4.08 -19.37
CA LEU A 141 -20.58 -5.33 -19.69
C LEU A 141 -21.55 -6.42 -20.16
N CYS A 142 -22.71 -6.54 -19.51
CA CYS A 142 -23.76 -7.49 -19.92
C CYS A 142 -24.35 -7.14 -21.28
N LEU A 143 -24.64 -5.86 -21.55
CA LEU A 143 -25.14 -5.39 -22.84
C LEU A 143 -24.13 -5.62 -23.97
N LEU A 144 -22.84 -5.34 -23.73
CA LEU A 144 -21.78 -5.58 -24.70
C LEU A 144 -21.58 -7.08 -24.98
N ARG A 145 -21.71 -7.94 -23.96
CA ARG A 145 -21.69 -9.40 -24.14
C ARG A 145 -22.91 -9.91 -24.89
N TRP A 146 -24.09 -9.34 -24.61
CA TRP A 146 -25.31 -9.67 -25.33
C TRP A 146 -25.21 -9.26 -26.81
N LYS A 147 -24.77 -8.02 -27.08
CA LYS A 147 -24.60 -7.50 -28.44
C LYS A 147 -23.61 -8.36 -29.24
N ARG A 148 -22.45 -8.68 -28.68
CA ARG A 148 -21.48 -9.61 -29.30
C ARG A 148 -22.09 -10.98 -29.63
N ARG A 149 -22.97 -11.51 -28.78
CA ARG A 149 -23.67 -12.78 -29.04
C ARG A 149 -24.75 -12.70 -30.11
N LYS A 150 -25.26 -11.51 -30.39
CA LYS A 150 -26.20 -11.26 -31.49
C LYS A 150 -25.46 -11.12 -32.83
N ASP A 151 -24.30 -10.46 -32.82
CA ASP A 151 -23.45 -10.30 -34.00
C ASP A 151 -22.78 -11.62 -34.42
N SER A 152 -22.53 -12.53 -33.47
CA SER A 152 -21.99 -13.88 -33.73
C SER A 152 -23.05 -14.92 -34.14
N ARG A 153 -24.30 -14.51 -34.39
CA ARG A 153 -25.40 -15.39 -34.80
C ARG A 153 -25.94 -15.04 -36.20
N ALA A 154 -25.07 -14.58 -37.08
CA ALA A 154 -25.28 -14.63 -38.52
C ALA A 154 -24.77 -16.00 -39.02
N PRO A 155 -25.61 -16.87 -39.60
CA PRO A 155 -25.13 -18.09 -40.24
C PRO A 155 -24.49 -17.72 -41.58
N SER A 156 -23.17 -17.87 -41.68
CA SER A 156 -22.48 -17.88 -42.96
C SER A 156 -22.65 -19.26 -43.59
N SER A 157 -23.65 -19.41 -44.44
CA SER A 157 -23.62 -20.41 -45.51
C SER A 157 -22.89 -19.79 -46.70
N ASP A 158 -21.69 -20.28 -47.03
CA ASP A 158 -21.48 -20.79 -48.37
C ASP A 158 -20.19 -21.60 -48.53
N PHE A 159 -20.37 -22.70 -49.26
CA PHE A 159 -19.43 -23.68 -49.74
C PHE A 159 -18.44 -23.11 -50.77
N ARG A 160 -17.17 -23.57 -50.75
CA ARG A 160 -16.60 -24.49 -51.77
C ARG A 160 -15.09 -24.76 -51.55
N PRO A 161 -14.64 -26.02 -51.72
CA PRO A 161 -13.23 -26.39 -51.86
C PRO A 161 -12.85 -26.63 -53.33
N THR A 162 -11.64 -26.24 -53.72
CA THR A 162 -10.92 -26.69 -54.95
C THR A 162 -9.45 -26.30 -54.68
N GLY A 163 -8.43 -27.15 -54.65
CA GLY A 163 -8.09 -28.31 -55.48
C GLY A 163 -6.72 -28.02 -56.13
N CYS A 164 -5.87 -29.05 -56.26
CA CYS A 164 -4.49 -29.08 -56.82
C CYS A 164 -3.38 -28.65 -55.83
N GLY A 165 -2.29 -29.39 -55.60
CA GLY A 165 -1.76 -30.60 -56.25
C GLY A 165 -0.25 -30.42 -56.47
N GLU A 166 0.52 -31.41 -56.02
CA GLU A 166 1.92 -31.74 -56.41
C GLU A 166 3.11 -31.20 -55.59
N THR A 167 3.99 -32.16 -55.25
CA THR A 167 5.37 -32.09 -54.70
C THR A 167 5.52 -31.58 -53.27
N GLY A 168 5.70 -32.45 -52.25
CA GLY A 168 6.93 -33.22 -51.91
C GLY A 168 7.48 -32.62 -50.60
N CYS A 169 7.56 -33.32 -49.47
CA CYS A 169 8.60 -34.29 -49.11
C CYS A 169 8.16 -35.15 -47.92
N VAL A 170 8.57 -36.42 -47.95
CA VAL A 170 8.39 -37.44 -46.91
C VAL A 170 9.47 -37.32 -45.83
N LEU A 171 9.02 -37.50 -44.59
CA LEU A 171 9.65 -37.97 -43.34
C LEU A 171 11.16 -38.26 -43.31
N ALA A 172 11.84 -37.56 -42.39
CA ALA A 172 12.54 -38.06 -41.18
C ALA A 172 13.75 -39.05 -41.30
N PRO A 173 14.58 -39.14 -40.24
CA PRO A 173 16.05 -39.26 -40.33
C PRO A 173 16.63 -40.65 -39.99
N GLU A 174 17.81 -40.93 -40.52
CA GLU A 174 18.80 -41.97 -40.16
C GLU A 174 20.16 -41.38 -40.61
N ASP A 175 21.37 -41.60 -40.09
CA ASP A 175 21.93 -42.21 -38.89
C ASP A 175 23.45 -41.86 -38.90
N VAL A 176 24.08 -41.85 -37.72
CA VAL A 176 25.47 -42.27 -37.41
C VAL A 176 26.64 -41.88 -38.35
N LEU A 177 27.53 -40.99 -37.86
CA LEU A 177 28.90 -41.33 -37.38
C LEU A 177 29.55 -40.14 -36.63
#